data_AF-A0A6A1W3C6-F1
#
_entry.id   AF-A0A6A1W3C6-F1
#
_cell.length_a   1.000
_cell.length_b   1.000
_cell.length_c   1.000
_cell.angle_alpha   90.00
_cell.angle_beta   90.00
_cell.angle_gamma   90.00
#
_symmetry.space_group_name_H-M   'P 1'
#
loop_
_entity.id
_entity.type
_entity.pdbx_description
1 polymer ?
#
loop_
_entity_poly.entity_id
_entity_poly.type
_entity_poly.pdbx_seq_one_letter_code
_entity_poly.pdbx_strand_id
1 'polypeptide(L)'
;MEGKNQKDATMTPLSAVVEAFEEMAKLLKSRKEDQQLRLDTFCEACSLVSVFFGCLGLAFKFAESEYLSKIRDLEEGSKTYNTLQDIINADVENKREAASRAYQQVWAQYHRWSVRTAVAAGMCTLPAREKLLVKLKETDSSAEKKMRRYISAADTLIEYIDSRYLSKNISLDW
;
A
#
# COMPACT_ATOMS: atom_id res chain seq x y z
N MET A 1 32.92 -23.29 -21.10
CA MET A 1 33.16 -22.53 -19.85
C MET A 1 32.82 -21.08 -20.13
N GLU A 2 32.53 -20.29 -19.08
CA GLU A 2 32.02 -18.91 -19.10
C GLU A 2 30.50 -18.83 -19.31
N GLY A 3 29.69 -18.34 -18.39
CA GLY A 3 29.90 -17.84 -17.04
C GLY A 3 28.50 -17.52 -16.55
N LYS A 4 27.96 -18.34 -15.64
CA LYS A 4 26.65 -18.10 -15.03
C LYS A 4 26.75 -16.82 -14.22
N ASN A 5 26.26 -15.71 -14.77
CA ASN A 5 26.29 -14.43 -14.08
C ASN A 5 25.19 -14.42 -13.00
N GLN A 6 25.63 -14.77 -11.79
CA GLN A 6 25.27 -14.16 -10.51
C GLN A 6 23.79 -13.75 -10.32
N LYS A 7 22.92 -14.72 -9.98
CA LYS A 7 21.80 -14.44 -9.07
C LYS A 7 22.35 -14.43 -7.65
N ASP A 8 23.01 -13.35 -7.29
CA ASP A 8 23.11 -12.97 -5.88
C ASP A 8 22.36 -11.64 -5.76
N ALA A 9 21.03 -11.73 -5.89
CA ALA A 9 20.17 -10.58 -5.70
C ALA A 9 20.19 -10.28 -4.20
N THR A 10 21.06 -9.36 -3.79
CA THR A 10 20.99 -8.79 -2.45
C THR A 10 19.55 -8.34 -2.24
N MET A 11 18.84 -8.96 -1.30
CA MET A 11 17.46 -8.60 -1.00
C MET A 11 17.42 -7.18 -0.44
N THR A 12 17.09 -6.23 -1.31
CA THR A 12 16.89 -4.83 -0.93
C THR A 12 15.46 -4.65 -0.43
N PRO A 13 15.20 -3.66 0.43
CA PRO A 13 13.83 -3.38 0.86
C PRO A 13 12.90 -3.08 -0.32
N LEU A 14 13.40 -2.42 -1.36
CA LEU A 14 12.61 -2.16 -2.57
C LEU A 14 12.29 -3.44 -3.36
N SER A 15 13.22 -4.41 -3.44
CA SER A 15 12.93 -5.70 -4.07
C SER A 15 11.82 -6.45 -3.32
N ALA A 16 11.85 -6.46 -1.98
CA ALA A 16 10.83 -7.14 -1.17
C ALA A 16 9.42 -6.55 -1.41
N VAL A 17 9.29 -5.22 -1.44
CA VAL A 17 8.01 -4.55 -1.75
C VAL A 17 7.53 -4.91 -3.16
N VAL A 18 8.42 -4.83 -4.16
CA VAL A 18 8.08 -5.10 -5.57
C VAL A 18 7.62 -6.55 -5.74
N GLU A 19 8.35 -7.50 -5.17
CA GLU A 19 8.06 -8.93 -5.31
C GLU A 19 6.73 -9.28 -4.67
N ALA A 20 6.45 -8.79 -3.45
CA ALA A 20 5.18 -9.02 -2.77
C ALA A 20 3.98 -8.47 -3.58
N PHE A 21 4.08 -7.25 -4.10
CA PHE A 21 3.00 -6.67 -4.91
C PHE A 21 2.84 -7.36 -6.27
N GLU A 22 3.93 -7.76 -6.92
CA GLU A 22 3.86 -8.53 -8.17
C GLU A 22 3.22 -9.91 -7.96
N GLU A 23 3.49 -10.57 -6.84
CA GLU A 23 2.84 -11.84 -6.49
C GLU A 23 1.34 -11.66 -6.31
N MET A 24 0.90 -10.66 -5.53
CA MET A 24 -0.51 -10.34 -5.40
C MET A 24 -1.16 -10.00 -6.76
N ALA A 25 -0.50 -9.18 -7.58
CA ALA A 25 -1.00 -8.82 -8.91
C ALA A 25 -1.10 -10.04 -9.85
N LYS A 26 -0.16 -10.99 -9.78
CA LYS A 26 -0.21 -12.25 -10.53
C LYS A 26 -1.38 -13.12 -10.09
N LEU A 27 -1.65 -13.20 -8.78
CA LEU A 27 -2.81 -13.93 -8.25
C LEU A 27 -4.11 -13.36 -8.83
N LEU A 28 -4.26 -12.03 -8.81
CA LEU A 28 -5.45 -11.34 -9.32
C LEU A 28 -5.63 -11.47 -10.84
N LYS A 29 -4.53 -11.51 -11.61
CA LYS A 29 -4.57 -11.69 -13.07
C LYS A 29 -4.80 -13.14 -13.50
N SER A 30 -4.53 -14.11 -12.62
CA SER A 30 -4.75 -15.51 -12.94
C SER A 30 -6.26 -15.77 -13.04
N ARG A 31 -6.70 -16.24 -14.20
CA ARG A 31 -8.09 -16.18 -14.73
C ARG A 31 -9.10 -17.12 -14.05
N LYS A 32 -8.99 -17.33 -12.74
CA LYS A 32 -9.96 -18.11 -11.96
C LYS A 32 -10.91 -17.14 -11.26
N GLU A 33 -12.19 -17.25 -11.60
CA GLU A 33 -13.27 -16.39 -11.10
C GLU A 33 -13.39 -16.39 -9.55
N ASP A 34 -12.78 -17.36 -8.87
CA ASP A 34 -12.76 -17.52 -7.42
C ASP A 34 -11.42 -17.20 -6.74
N GLN A 35 -10.41 -16.66 -7.46
CA GLN A 35 -9.11 -16.38 -6.84
C GLN A 35 -9.20 -15.11 -5.95
N GLN A 36 -9.51 -15.34 -4.68
CA GLN A 36 -9.63 -14.29 -3.67
C GLN A 36 -8.26 -14.00 -3.02
N LEU A 37 -7.93 -12.73 -2.83
CA LEU A 37 -6.71 -12.31 -2.14
C LEU A 37 -6.90 -12.49 -0.64
N ARG A 38 -6.04 -13.28 0.02
CA ARG A 38 -6.10 -13.42 1.48
C ARG A 38 -5.79 -12.09 2.17
N LEU A 39 -6.52 -11.80 3.23
CA LEU A 39 -6.38 -10.53 3.94
C LEU A 39 -5.04 -10.44 4.68
N ASP A 40 -4.57 -11.54 5.26
CA ASP A 40 -3.26 -11.60 5.93
C ASP A 40 -2.10 -11.30 4.97
N THR A 41 -2.09 -11.94 3.79
CA THR A 41 -1.09 -11.72 2.74
C THR A 41 -1.12 -10.28 2.23
N PHE A 42 -2.31 -9.69 2.10
CA PHE A 42 -2.45 -8.27 1.76
C PHE A 42 -1.84 -7.37 2.84
N CYS A 43 -2.14 -7.61 4.12
CA CYS A 43 -1.60 -6.85 5.25
C CYS A 43 -0.07 -6.96 5.33
N GLU A 44 0.48 -8.17 5.19
CA GLU A 44 1.92 -8.42 5.17
C GLU A 44 2.60 -7.62 4.06
N ALA A 45 2.08 -7.70 2.82
CA ALA A 45 2.65 -6.96 1.70
C ALA A 45 2.53 -5.44 1.88
N CYS A 46 1.39 -4.94 2.37
CA CYS A 46 1.21 -3.53 2.69
C CYS A 46 2.18 -3.08 3.80
N SER A 47 2.46 -3.90 4.82
CA SER A 47 3.39 -3.54 5.89
C SER A 47 4.80 -3.20 5.36
N LEU A 48 5.23 -3.82 4.26
CA LEU A 48 6.53 -3.56 3.63
C LEU A 48 6.64 -2.13 3.08
N VAL A 49 5.51 -1.51 2.68
CA VAL A 49 5.46 -0.13 2.15
C VAL A 49 5.91 0.89 3.20
N SER A 50 5.86 0.55 4.49
CA SER A 50 6.36 1.40 5.59
C SER A 50 7.80 1.89 5.37
N VAL A 51 8.64 1.10 4.68
CA VAL A 51 10.02 1.47 4.38
C VAL A 51 10.13 2.79 3.59
N PHE A 52 9.14 3.11 2.74
CA PHE A 52 9.14 4.36 2.01
C PHE A 52 8.98 5.57 2.94
N PHE A 53 8.10 5.49 3.94
CA PHE A 53 7.93 6.58 4.91
C PHE A 53 9.19 6.79 5.75
N GLY A 54 9.86 5.71 6.19
CA GLY A 54 11.16 5.79 6.85
C GLY A 54 12.27 6.41 5.98
N CYS A 55 12.15 6.28 4.65
CA CYS A 55 13.06 6.94 3.72
C CYS A 55 12.83 8.46 3.67
N LEU A 56 11.59 8.94 3.72
CA LEU A 56 11.20 10.34 3.51
C LEU A 56 11.51 11.27 4.71
N GLY A 57 11.92 10.73 5.85
CA GLY A 57 12.40 11.52 7.00
C GLY A 57 11.34 11.78 8.06
N LEU A 58 11.72 12.54 9.09
CA LEU A 58 10.94 12.64 10.34
C LEU A 58 9.53 13.21 10.16
N ALA A 59 9.32 14.11 9.20
CA ALA A 59 8.02 14.70 8.96
C ALA A 59 6.98 13.70 8.42
N PHE A 60 7.43 12.60 7.80
CA PHE A 60 6.55 11.56 7.29
C PHE A 60 6.22 10.47 8.32
N LYS A 61 6.72 10.57 9.56
CA LYS A 61 6.37 9.63 10.65
C LYS A 61 4.88 9.64 10.99
N PHE A 62 4.22 10.78 10.86
CA PHE A 62 2.77 10.84 11.03
C PHE A 62 2.06 10.01 9.96
N ALA A 63 2.45 10.19 8.70
CA ALA A 63 1.90 9.41 7.58
C ALA A 63 2.20 7.90 7.74
N GLU A 64 3.40 7.54 8.20
CA GLU A 64 3.76 6.17 8.55
C GLU A 64 2.86 5.59 9.65
N SER A 65 2.63 6.36 10.71
CA SER A 65 1.83 5.92 11.86
C SER A 65 0.37 5.69 11.48
N GLU A 66 -0.22 6.61 10.72
CA GLU A 66 -1.58 6.49 10.19
C GLU A 66 -1.71 5.29 9.25
N TYR A 67 -0.72 5.08 8.38
CA TYR A 67 -0.68 3.94 7.46
C TYR A 67 -0.60 2.60 8.20
N LEU A 68 0.37 2.46 9.12
CA LEU A 68 0.56 1.25 9.91
C LEU A 68 -0.61 0.96 10.84
N SER A 69 -1.29 1.99 11.37
CA SER A 69 -2.49 1.77 12.19
C SER A 69 -3.60 1.10 11.41
N LYS A 70 -3.87 1.56 10.18
CA LYS A 70 -4.88 0.94 9.31
C LYS A 70 -4.52 -0.50 8.95
N ILE A 71 -3.24 -0.79 8.71
CA ILE A 71 -2.79 -2.18 8.47
C ILE A 71 -3.03 -3.05 9.70
N ARG A 72 -2.71 -2.58 10.91
CA ARG A 72 -2.96 -3.35 12.13
C ARG A 72 -4.44 -3.63 12.34
N ASP A 73 -5.32 -2.68 12.04
CA ASP A 73 -6.77 -2.88 12.12
C ASP A 73 -7.24 -3.97 11.12
N LEU A 74 -6.66 -3.99 9.91
CA LEU A 74 -6.92 -5.03 8.91
C LEU A 74 -6.33 -6.40 9.31
N GLU A 75 -5.15 -6.43 9.92
CA GLU A 75 -4.50 -7.64 10.44
C GLU A 75 -5.29 -8.22 11.63
N GLU A 76 -5.86 -7.39 12.50
CA GLU A 76 -6.81 -7.85 13.50
C GLU A 76 -8.07 -8.42 12.84
N GLY A 77 -8.58 -7.72 11.82
CA GLY A 77 -9.69 -8.18 10.99
C GLY A 77 -9.42 -9.52 10.31
N SER A 78 -8.18 -9.82 9.93
CA SER A 78 -7.82 -11.08 9.26
C SER A 78 -7.95 -12.32 10.14
N LYS A 79 -8.10 -12.15 11.45
CA LYS A 79 -8.48 -13.24 12.37
C LYS A 79 -9.93 -13.68 12.20
N THR A 80 -10.77 -12.82 11.65
CA THR A 80 -12.21 -13.05 11.43
C THR A 80 -12.54 -13.24 9.95
N TYR A 81 -11.89 -12.47 9.06
CA TYR A 81 -12.13 -12.45 7.62
C TYR A 81 -10.94 -13.07 6.87
N ASN A 82 -11.18 -14.12 6.11
CA ASN A 82 -10.11 -14.85 5.42
C ASN A 82 -9.55 -14.05 4.24
N THR A 83 -10.42 -13.34 3.51
CA THR A 83 -10.05 -12.65 2.28
C THR A 83 -10.36 -11.16 2.33
N LEU A 84 -9.66 -10.40 1.49
CA LEU A 84 -9.95 -8.98 1.29
C LEU A 84 -11.40 -8.75 0.85
N GLN A 85 -11.96 -9.70 0.10
CA GLN A 85 -13.36 -9.62 -0.32
C GLN A 85 -14.34 -9.87 0.83
N ASP A 86 -14.02 -10.76 1.77
CA ASP A 86 -14.85 -11.03 2.95
C ASP A 86 -15.01 -9.78 3.83
N ILE A 87 -13.90 -9.09 4.12
CA ILE A 87 -13.94 -7.89 4.95
C ILE A 87 -14.64 -6.72 4.23
N ILE A 88 -14.46 -6.58 2.91
CA ILE A 88 -15.20 -5.59 2.12
C ILE A 88 -16.70 -5.90 2.16
N ASN A 89 -17.11 -7.14 1.89
CA ASN A 89 -18.52 -7.54 1.95
C ASN A 89 -19.12 -7.27 3.33
N ALA A 90 -18.40 -7.61 4.41
CA ALA A 90 -18.85 -7.38 5.77
C ALA A 90 -18.99 -5.88 6.10
N ASP A 91 -18.08 -5.03 5.62
CA ASP A 91 -18.16 -3.57 5.82
C ASP A 91 -19.36 -2.96 5.04
N VAL A 92 -19.61 -3.45 3.83
CA VAL A 92 -20.80 -3.08 3.02
C VAL A 92 -22.10 -3.52 3.71
N GLU A 93 -22.19 -4.77 4.16
CA GLU A 93 -23.39 -5.34 4.79
C GLU A 93 -23.72 -4.67 6.13
N ASN A 94 -22.70 -4.32 6.91
CA ASN A 94 -22.88 -3.67 8.21
C ASN A 94 -23.22 -2.16 8.14
N LYS A 95 -23.44 -1.60 6.94
CA LYS A 95 -23.81 -0.18 6.73
C LYS A 95 -23.02 0.79 7.62
N ARG A 96 -21.69 0.68 7.63
CA ARG A 96 -20.83 1.67 8.29
C ARG A 96 -20.87 3.08 7.65
N GLU A 97 -21.88 3.38 6.84
CA GLU A 97 -22.26 4.74 6.44
C GLU A 97 -22.49 5.67 7.64
N ALA A 98 -22.87 5.17 8.82
CA ALA A 98 -23.01 6.01 10.02
C ALA A 98 -21.65 6.41 10.61
N ALA A 99 -20.67 5.49 10.59
CA ALA A 99 -19.31 5.76 11.03
C ALA A 99 -18.52 6.57 10.00
N SER A 100 -18.68 6.28 8.71
CA SER A 100 -18.09 7.05 7.62
C SER A 100 -18.67 8.47 7.53
N ARG A 101 -19.99 8.66 7.71
CA ARG A 101 -20.57 10.00 7.85
C ARG A 101 -20.14 10.71 9.13
N ALA A 102 -20.13 10.04 10.29
CA ALA A 102 -19.62 10.66 11.52
C ALA A 102 -18.14 11.00 11.43
N TYR A 103 -17.32 10.16 10.78
CA TYR A 103 -15.92 10.41 10.51
C TYR A 103 -15.76 11.58 9.54
N GLN A 104 -16.43 11.58 8.38
CA GLN A 104 -16.42 12.72 7.45
C GLN A 104 -16.92 14.01 8.11
N GLN A 105 -17.95 13.97 8.95
CA GLN A 105 -18.58 15.16 9.54
C GLN A 105 -17.79 15.72 10.74
N VAL A 106 -16.98 14.89 11.41
CA VAL A 106 -16.07 15.29 12.50
C VAL A 106 -14.66 15.59 12.00
N TRP A 107 -14.18 14.88 10.96
CA TRP A 107 -12.79 14.91 10.47
C TRP A 107 -12.59 15.63 9.13
N ALA A 108 -13.63 16.00 8.36
CA ALA A 108 -13.44 16.78 7.12
C ALA A 108 -12.70 18.10 7.33
N GLN A 109 -12.83 18.70 8.51
CA GLN A 109 -12.09 19.89 8.95
C GLN A 109 -10.58 19.64 9.19
N TYR A 110 -10.14 18.39 9.39
CA TYR A 110 -8.75 18.01 9.66
C TYR A 110 -7.97 17.51 8.42
N HIS A 111 -8.62 17.19 7.30
CA HIS A 111 -7.94 16.55 6.17
C HIS A 111 -7.55 17.47 5.01
N ARG A 112 -7.99 18.74 4.95
CA ARG A 112 -7.62 19.61 3.84
C ARG A 112 -6.52 20.63 4.16
N TRP A 113 -6.53 21.27 5.33
CA TRP A 113 -5.50 22.27 5.64
C TRP A 113 -4.33 21.70 6.44
N SER A 114 -4.57 20.97 7.54
CA SER A 114 -3.49 20.39 8.38
C SER A 114 -2.70 19.29 7.65
N VAL A 115 -3.35 18.41 6.90
CA VAL A 115 -2.63 17.41 6.09
C VAL A 115 -1.83 18.08 4.98
N ARG A 116 -2.38 19.07 4.25
CA ARG A 116 -1.61 19.82 3.24
C ARG A 116 -0.45 20.59 3.85
N THR A 117 -0.64 21.17 5.04
CA THR A 117 0.41 21.89 5.76
C THR A 117 1.48 20.94 6.27
N ALA A 118 1.10 19.77 6.80
CA ALA A 118 2.04 18.73 7.22
C ALA A 118 2.80 18.13 6.03
N VAL A 119 2.13 17.87 4.91
CA VAL A 119 2.76 17.45 3.65
C VAL A 119 3.71 18.53 3.15
N ALA A 120 3.30 19.79 3.08
CA ALA A 120 4.15 20.90 2.64
C ALA A 120 5.37 21.11 3.55
N ALA A 121 5.18 21.09 4.87
CA ALA A 121 6.29 21.12 5.84
C ALA A 121 7.19 19.89 5.68
N GLY A 122 6.61 18.73 5.40
CA GLY A 122 7.34 17.49 5.14
C GLY A 122 8.17 17.54 3.86
N MET A 123 7.66 18.18 2.79
CA MET A 123 8.39 18.37 1.54
C MET A 123 9.72 19.12 1.76
N CYS A 124 9.76 20.10 2.66
CA CYS A 124 10.99 20.82 3.02
C CYS A 124 12.03 19.95 3.77
N THR A 125 11.60 18.81 4.32
CA THR A 125 12.47 17.87 5.06
C THR A 125 12.83 16.62 4.27
N LEU A 126 12.38 16.52 3.01
CA LEU A 126 12.69 15.38 2.17
C LEU A 126 14.20 15.24 1.99
N PRO A 127 14.74 14.01 2.06
CA PRO A 127 16.13 13.79 1.72
C PRO A 127 16.37 14.09 0.24
N ALA A 128 17.58 14.54 -0.07
CA ALA A 128 18.07 14.53 -1.45
C ALA A 128 18.00 13.11 -2.03
N ARG A 129 17.85 13.03 -3.35
CA ARG A 129 17.59 11.77 -4.07
C ARG A 129 18.68 10.73 -3.82
N GLU A 130 19.94 11.14 -3.72
CA GLU A 130 21.09 10.28 -3.46
C GLU A 130 20.98 9.63 -2.07
N LYS A 131 20.54 10.39 -1.06
CA LYS A 131 20.32 9.86 0.31
C LYS A 131 19.19 8.85 0.34
N LEU A 132 18.14 9.05 -0.46
CA LEU A 132 17.04 8.10 -0.58
C LEU A 132 17.49 6.77 -1.23
N LEU A 133 18.26 6.86 -2.31
CA LEU A 133 18.83 5.69 -2.98
C LEU A 133 19.76 4.88 -2.07
N VAL A 134 20.59 5.56 -1.26
CA VAL A 134 21.44 4.90 -0.26
C VAL A 134 20.60 4.15 0.78
N LYS A 135 19.52 4.74 1.29
CA LYS A 135 18.62 4.08 2.25
C LYS A 135 17.95 2.84 1.66
N LEU A 136 17.56 2.90 0.38
CA LEU A 136 16.95 1.77 -0.33
C LEU A 136 17.98 0.73 -0.80
N LYS A 137 19.28 1.04 -0.71
CA LYS A 137 20.39 0.22 -1.25
C LYS A 137 20.25 0.02 -2.77
N GLU A 138 19.88 1.08 -3.48
CA GLU A 138 19.63 1.05 -4.92
C GLU A 138 20.52 2.04 -5.67
N THR A 139 20.70 1.78 -6.96
CA THR A 139 21.17 2.75 -7.94
C THR A 139 19.98 3.47 -8.57
N ASP A 140 20.22 4.58 -9.26
CA ASP A 140 19.25 5.23 -10.14
C ASP A 140 18.46 4.26 -11.02
N SER A 141 19.17 3.48 -11.84
CA SER A 141 18.59 2.59 -12.85
C SER A 141 17.79 1.46 -12.20
N SER A 142 18.32 0.88 -11.11
CA SER A 142 17.65 -0.21 -10.41
C SER A 142 16.40 0.28 -9.66
N ALA A 143 16.47 1.44 -8.99
CA ALA A 143 15.34 2.06 -8.32
C ALA A 143 14.24 2.41 -9.32
N GLU A 144 14.56 3.05 -10.45
CA GLU A 144 13.58 3.40 -11.47
C GLU A 144 12.85 2.16 -12.00
N LYS A 145 13.60 1.12 -12.41
CA LYS A 145 13.03 -0.12 -12.94
C LYS A 145 12.12 -0.80 -11.91
N LYS A 146 12.52 -0.84 -10.64
CA LYS A 146 11.75 -1.44 -9.56
C LYS A 146 10.51 -0.63 -9.20
N MET A 147 10.61 0.69 -9.09
CA MET A 147 9.46 1.55 -8.81
C MET A 147 8.39 1.46 -9.91
N ARG A 148 8.78 1.40 -11.19
CA ARG A 148 7.83 1.19 -12.29
C ARG A 148 7.08 -0.14 -12.17
N ARG A 149 7.77 -1.21 -11.78
CA ARG A 149 7.16 -2.52 -11.53
C ARG A 149 6.20 -2.49 -10.35
N TYR A 150 6.62 -1.87 -9.24
CA TYR A 150 5.76 -1.68 -8.07
C TYR A 150 4.49 -0.91 -8.43
N ILE A 151 4.59 0.22 -9.13
CA ILE A 151 3.44 1.03 -9.55
C ILE A 151 2.48 0.18 -10.40
N SER A 152 2.99 -0.51 -11.42
CA SER A 152 2.14 -1.35 -12.28
C SER A 152 1.45 -2.49 -11.53
N ALA A 153 2.12 -3.08 -10.53
CA ALA A 153 1.53 -4.11 -9.69
C ALA A 153 0.47 -3.52 -8.74
N ALA A 154 0.78 -2.40 -8.09
CA ALA A 154 -0.15 -1.68 -7.20
C ALA A 154 -1.41 -1.24 -7.94
N ASP A 155 -1.29 -0.74 -9.18
CA ASP A 155 -2.44 -0.36 -10.02
C ASP A 155 -3.39 -1.54 -10.21
N THR A 156 -2.87 -2.75 -10.45
CA THR A 156 -3.71 -3.96 -10.56
C THR A 156 -4.49 -4.24 -9.27
N LEU A 157 -3.87 -4.04 -8.10
CA LEU A 157 -4.55 -4.23 -6.82
C LEU A 157 -5.60 -3.14 -6.56
N ILE A 158 -5.28 -1.89 -6.87
CA ILE A 158 -6.19 -0.75 -6.71
C ILE A 158 -7.43 -0.96 -7.59
N GLU A 159 -7.23 -1.28 -8.87
CA GLU A 159 -8.32 -1.59 -9.81
C GLU A 159 -9.20 -2.74 -9.30
N TYR A 160 -8.59 -3.78 -8.71
CA TYR A 160 -9.33 -4.87 -8.09
C TYR A 160 -10.19 -4.38 -6.93
N ILE A 161 -9.62 -3.66 -5.97
CA ILE A 161 -10.33 -3.14 -4.79
C ILE A 161 -11.47 -2.20 -5.23
N ASP A 162 -11.18 -1.26 -6.12
CA ASP A 162 -12.14 -0.32 -6.68
C ASP A 162 -13.30 -1.06 -7.35
N SER A 163 -13.01 -2.09 -8.16
CA SER A 163 -14.04 -2.90 -8.81
C SER A 163 -14.96 -3.60 -7.79
N ARG A 164 -14.45 -4.01 -6.62
CA ARG A 164 -15.26 -4.62 -5.56
C ARG A 164 -16.22 -3.62 -4.94
N TYR A 165 -15.77 -2.42 -4.60
CA TYR A 165 -16.64 -1.36 -4.08
C TYR A 165 -17.68 -0.91 -5.11
N LEU A 166 -17.26 -0.68 -6.36
CA LEU A 166 -18.15 -0.28 -7.45
C LEU A 166 -19.21 -1.35 -7.74
N SER A 167 -18.87 -2.65 -7.66
CA SER A 167 -19.84 -3.74 -7.83
C SER A 167 -20.95 -3.76 -6.77
N LYS A 168 -20.74 -3.08 -5.63
CA LYS A 168 -21.71 -2.89 -4.55
C LYS A 168 -22.39 -1.53 -4.59
N ASN A 169 -22.22 -0.78 -5.68
CA ASN A 169 -22.77 0.57 -5.87
C ASN A 169 -22.26 1.58 -4.83
N ILE A 170 -21.04 1.38 -4.33
CA ILE A 170 -20.35 2.33 -3.43
C ILE A 170 -19.46 3.24 -4.26
N SER A 171 -19.66 4.55 -4.08
CA SER A 171 -18.87 5.61 -4.69
C SER A 171 -17.44 5.67 -4.15
N LEU A 172 -16.48 6.04 -5.00
CA LEU A 172 -15.05 6.20 -4.66
C LEU A 172 -14.66 7.70 -4.54
N ASP A 173 -15.58 8.57 -4.15
CA ASP A 173 -15.40 10.03 -4.05
C ASP A 173 -14.77 10.50 -2.73
N TRP A 174 -13.98 9.63 -2.08
CA TRP A 174 -13.31 9.89 -0.81
C TRP A 174 -11.92 10.53 -0.96
#